data_AF-A0A382YP37-F1
#
_entry.id   AF-A0A382YP37-F1
#
_cell.length_a   1.000
_cell.length_b   1.000
_cell.length_c   1.000
_cell.angle_alpha   90.00
_cell.angle_beta   90.00
_cell.angle_gamma   90.00
#
_symmetry.space_group_name_H-M   'P 1'
#
loop_
_entity.id
_entity.type
_entity.pdbx_description
1 polymer ?
#
loop_
_entity_poly.entity_id
_entity_poly.type
_entity_poly.pdbx_seq_one_letter_code
_entity_poly.pdbx_strand_id
1 'polypeptide(L)'
;YKFHNDPSYSKLQNFKLHADNHKIMFSIAKQVMKGTALTKKQYDLVSKLLLEYYKPQFDEHDINLKKCIGNLRIPLRKINSDHWIKLLEWKGGIGAEKRPMLCIRFPFNKKVIKYIEELKNSVDKEYFYDSHKHFFPYEEKYVWRLVTIAKKFKTKFDIEDKIQVIYDKLVDFEKNKDDYIPGVYNYELRNIPKSAIEHCHNNIGKPNRNNLYKYYDRRFLYGFNHIKLDASLQNISVLSCKIINRKSTSLIIDKKKWTLDQV
;
A
#
# COMPACT_ATOMS: atom_id res chain seq x y z
N TYR A 1 -0.70 42.39 -23.54
CA TYR A 1 -0.64 43.04 -22.22
C TYR A 1 -1.91 43.86 -22.03
N LYS A 2 -2.83 43.44 -21.15
CA LYS A 2 -4.16 44.07 -20.97
C LYS A 2 -4.40 44.56 -19.52
N PHE A 3 -3.34 44.63 -18.71
CA PHE A 3 -3.45 44.75 -17.24
C PHE A 3 -2.48 45.77 -16.60
N HIS A 4 -1.83 46.66 -17.36
CA HIS A 4 -0.98 47.70 -16.77
C HIS A 4 -1.04 48.98 -17.62
N ASN A 5 -1.27 50.13 -17.00
CA ASN A 5 -1.46 51.43 -17.66
C ASN A 5 -0.17 52.27 -17.77
N ASP A 6 0.98 51.68 -17.43
CA ASP A 6 2.26 52.39 -17.45
C ASP A 6 2.92 52.27 -18.84
N PRO A 7 3.14 53.39 -19.56
CA PRO A 7 3.70 53.41 -20.91
C PRO A 7 5.10 52.78 -21.02
N SER A 8 5.88 52.72 -19.93
CA SER A 8 7.23 52.15 -19.93
C SER A 8 7.26 50.64 -20.22
N TYR A 9 6.18 49.92 -19.86
CA TYR A 9 6.04 48.48 -20.11
C TYR A 9 5.73 48.14 -21.57
N SER A 10 5.37 49.13 -22.40
CA SER A 10 5.19 48.92 -23.84
C SER A 10 6.49 48.46 -24.54
N LYS A 11 7.65 48.73 -23.95
CA LYS A 11 8.97 48.28 -24.42
C LYS A 11 9.27 46.81 -24.11
N LEU A 12 8.50 46.18 -23.21
CA LEU A 12 8.69 44.78 -22.79
C LEU A 12 7.81 43.83 -23.61
N GLN A 13 8.16 43.69 -24.89
CA GLN A 13 7.49 42.81 -25.84
C GLN A 13 8.46 41.75 -26.39
N ASN A 14 7.94 40.74 -27.08
CA ASN A 14 8.73 39.74 -27.81
C ASN A 14 9.53 38.71 -26.98
N PHE A 15 9.27 38.57 -25.68
CA PHE A 15 9.78 37.43 -24.92
C PHE A 15 9.26 36.10 -25.49
N LYS A 16 10.17 35.18 -25.82
CA LYS A 16 9.87 33.86 -26.37
C LYS A 16 10.29 32.78 -25.39
N LEU A 17 9.37 31.87 -25.07
CA LEU A 17 9.67 30.70 -24.26
C LEU A 17 10.52 29.71 -25.06
N HIS A 18 11.59 29.19 -24.45
CA HIS A 18 12.43 28.17 -25.05
C HIS A 18 11.69 26.81 -25.12
N ALA A 19 11.91 26.03 -26.18
CA ALA A 19 11.17 24.79 -26.43
C ALA A 19 11.33 23.74 -25.32
N ASP A 20 12.51 23.64 -24.71
CA ASP A 20 12.79 22.61 -23.68
C ASP A 20 12.07 22.86 -22.35
N ASN A 21 11.76 24.11 -22.03
CA ASN A 21 11.29 24.50 -20.70
C ASN A 21 9.98 25.30 -20.72
N HIS A 22 9.37 25.54 -21.89
CA HIS A 22 8.12 26.30 -22.02
C HIS A 22 7.01 25.79 -21.10
N LYS A 23 6.83 24.46 -20.96
CA LYS A 23 5.78 23.86 -20.12
C LYS A 23 5.94 24.23 -18.64
N ILE A 24 7.16 24.14 -18.12
CA ILE A 24 7.44 24.43 -16.71
C ILE A 24 7.38 25.94 -16.45
N MET A 25 7.95 26.77 -17.33
CA MET A 25 7.90 28.22 -17.21
C MET A 25 6.47 28.74 -17.26
N PHE A 26 5.64 28.22 -18.17
CA PHE A 26 4.23 28.58 -18.25
C PHE A 26 3.43 28.14 -17.02
N SER A 27 3.67 26.93 -16.50
CA SER A 27 3.04 26.43 -15.28
C SER A 27 3.36 27.31 -14.07
N ILE A 28 4.64 27.68 -13.90
CA ILE A 28 5.11 28.57 -12.84
C ILE A 28 4.52 29.97 -12.99
N ALA A 29 4.51 30.53 -14.20
CA ALA A 29 3.93 31.85 -14.46
C ALA A 29 2.46 31.89 -14.03
N LYS A 30 1.66 30.88 -14.42
CA LYS A 30 0.25 30.77 -14.02
C LYS A 30 0.09 30.64 -12.49
N GLN A 31 0.98 29.91 -11.82
CA GLN A 31 0.98 29.78 -10.36
C GLN A 31 1.22 31.14 -9.68
N VAL A 32 2.25 31.88 -10.09
CA VAL A 32 2.62 33.18 -9.50
C VAL A 32 1.57 34.25 -9.82
N MET A 33 1.04 34.28 -11.05
CA MET A 33 -0.02 35.22 -11.45
C MET A 33 -1.30 35.05 -10.62
N LYS A 34 -1.61 33.82 -10.19
CA LYS A 34 -2.74 33.52 -9.28
C LYS A 34 -2.43 33.83 -7.81
N GLY A 35 -1.26 34.37 -7.49
CA GLY A 35 -0.85 34.71 -6.13
C GLY A 35 -0.31 33.53 -5.30
N THR A 36 -0.02 32.38 -5.93
CA THR A 36 0.56 31.25 -5.20
C THR A 36 2.09 31.37 -5.13
N ALA A 37 2.63 31.54 -3.92
CA ALA A 37 4.07 31.61 -3.67
C ALA A 37 4.82 30.37 -4.20
N LEU A 38 6.08 30.58 -4.60
CA LEU A 38 6.98 29.49 -5.01
C LEU A 38 7.52 28.75 -3.81
N THR A 39 7.78 27.46 -4.00
CA THR A 39 8.62 26.69 -3.07
C THR A 39 10.09 26.99 -3.31
N LYS A 40 10.96 26.64 -2.35
CA LYS A 40 12.41 26.79 -2.52
C LYS A 40 12.93 26.09 -3.79
N LYS A 41 12.57 24.82 -4.01
CA LYS A 41 12.97 24.06 -5.21
C LYS A 41 12.47 24.68 -6.52
N GLN A 42 11.24 25.20 -6.53
CA GLN A 42 10.69 25.89 -7.71
C GLN A 42 11.46 27.20 -7.98
N TYR A 43 11.74 27.97 -6.93
CA TYR A 43 12.52 29.20 -7.04
C TYR A 43 13.93 28.93 -7.59
N ASP A 44 14.64 27.93 -7.05
CA ASP A 44 15.99 27.58 -7.48
C ASP A 44 16.00 27.15 -8.96
N LEU A 45 15.04 26.32 -9.35
CA LEU A 45 14.88 25.84 -10.74
C LEU A 45 14.57 26.98 -11.70
N VAL A 46 13.62 27.85 -11.36
CA VAL A 46 13.23 28.98 -12.22
C VAL A 46 14.37 29.98 -12.33
N SER A 47 15.07 30.27 -11.24
CA SER A 47 16.24 31.16 -11.24
C SER A 47 17.33 30.61 -12.16
N LYS A 48 17.61 29.30 -12.10
CA LYS A 48 18.54 28.62 -13.00
C LYS A 48 18.10 28.75 -14.47
N LEU A 49 16.84 28.43 -14.78
CA LEU A 49 16.31 28.50 -16.14
C LEU A 49 16.36 29.91 -16.71
N LEU A 50 16.00 30.93 -15.92
CA LEU A 50 16.06 32.34 -16.31
C LEU A 50 17.49 32.76 -16.68
N LEU A 51 18.48 32.37 -15.88
CA LEU A 51 19.88 32.71 -16.12
C LEU A 51 20.48 31.96 -17.32
N GLU A 52 20.14 30.69 -17.50
CA GLU A 52 20.72 29.84 -18.55
C GLU A 52 20.10 30.09 -19.93
N TYR A 53 18.77 30.24 -20.01
CA TYR A 53 18.05 30.26 -21.29
C TYR A 53 17.54 31.62 -21.72
N TYR A 54 17.30 32.52 -20.77
CA TYR A 54 16.57 33.75 -21.05
C TYR A 54 17.38 35.01 -20.86
N LYS A 55 18.56 34.94 -20.24
CA LYS A 55 19.44 36.08 -20.00
C LYS A 55 19.60 37.01 -21.21
N PRO A 56 19.87 36.53 -22.44
CA PRO A 56 20.01 37.41 -23.60
C PRO A 56 18.76 38.25 -23.89
N GLN A 57 17.57 37.65 -23.78
CA GLN A 57 16.30 38.35 -24.00
C GLN A 57 16.05 39.45 -22.95
N PHE A 58 16.51 39.27 -21.71
CA PHE A 58 16.40 40.31 -20.69
C PHE A 58 17.49 41.38 -20.84
N ASP A 59 18.71 41.00 -21.22
CA ASP A 59 19.80 41.94 -21.51
C ASP A 59 19.43 42.88 -22.68
N GLU A 60 18.73 42.39 -23.71
CA GLU A 60 18.18 43.19 -24.83
C GLU A 60 17.18 44.28 -24.40
N HIS A 61 16.57 44.12 -23.22
CA HIS A 61 15.65 45.08 -22.63
C HIS A 61 16.29 45.87 -21.46
N ASP A 62 17.62 45.86 -21.35
CA ASP A 62 18.39 46.50 -20.27
C ASP A 62 18.04 45.99 -18.85
N ILE A 63 17.50 44.77 -18.74
CA ILE A 63 17.14 44.16 -17.46
C ILE A 63 18.28 43.24 -16.98
N ASN A 64 18.96 43.67 -15.90
CA ASN A 64 19.95 42.84 -15.24
C ASN A 64 19.31 41.76 -14.36
N LEU A 65 19.06 40.59 -14.96
CA LEU A 65 18.43 39.43 -14.33
C LEU A 65 19.11 39.02 -13.01
N LYS A 66 20.45 39.08 -12.92
CA LYS A 66 21.19 38.68 -11.71
C LYS A 66 20.87 39.56 -10.50
N LYS A 67 20.60 40.86 -10.73
CA LYS A 67 20.21 41.79 -9.66
C LYS A 67 18.75 41.62 -9.24
N CYS A 68 17.90 41.07 -10.12
CA CYS A 68 16.48 40.85 -9.84
C CYS A 68 16.23 39.51 -9.11
N ILE A 69 17.08 38.51 -9.32
CA ILE A 69 16.97 37.22 -8.62
C ILE A 69 17.20 37.42 -7.13
N GLY A 70 16.20 37.06 -6.32
CA GLY A 70 16.22 37.26 -4.86
C GLY A 70 15.17 38.26 -4.40
N ASN A 71 14.74 39.16 -5.29
CA ASN A 71 13.69 40.13 -5.01
C ASN A 71 12.31 39.50 -5.27
N LEU A 72 11.76 38.87 -4.23
CA LEU A 72 10.49 38.15 -4.32
C LEU A 72 9.32 39.04 -3.92
N ARG A 73 8.28 39.09 -4.77
CA ARG A 73 7.01 39.77 -4.45
C ARG A 73 6.25 39.10 -3.30
N ILE A 74 6.40 37.78 -3.14
CA ILE A 74 5.76 36.98 -2.09
C ILE A 74 6.83 36.06 -1.50
N PRO A 75 6.95 35.94 -0.17
CA PRO A 75 7.93 35.04 0.45
C PRO A 75 7.72 33.60 0.01
N LEU A 76 8.81 32.83 -0.03
CA LEU A 76 8.75 31.43 -0.44
C LEU A 76 7.88 30.63 0.54
N ARG A 77 6.96 29.82 0.01
CA ARG A 77 6.12 28.97 0.83
C ARG A 77 6.86 27.70 1.24
N LYS A 78 6.58 27.25 2.47
CA LYS A 78 6.97 25.93 2.95
C LYS A 78 5.87 24.93 2.59
N ILE A 79 6.26 23.81 1.98
CA ILE A 79 5.37 22.66 1.79
C ILE A 79 5.48 21.78 3.02
N ASN A 80 4.33 21.31 3.50
CA ASN A 80 4.31 20.24 4.49
C ASN A 80 4.78 18.95 3.81
N SER A 81 5.96 18.48 4.22
CA SER A 81 6.60 17.26 3.74
C SER A 81 6.42 16.08 4.70
N ASP A 82 5.45 16.16 5.61
CA ASP A 82 5.28 15.20 6.68
C ASP A 82 4.82 13.86 6.11
N HIS A 83 5.40 12.80 6.65
CA HIS A 83 5.05 11.42 6.37
C HIS A 83 4.52 10.81 7.65
N TRP A 84 3.27 10.37 7.67
CA TRP A 84 2.70 9.77 8.86
C TRP A 84 1.57 8.80 8.55
N ILE A 85 1.26 7.94 9.53
CA ILE A 85 0.07 7.10 9.56
C ILE A 85 -0.68 7.38 10.87
N LYS A 86 -1.93 7.84 10.79
CA LYS A 86 -2.77 8.22 11.94
C LYS A 86 -4.21 7.81 11.74
N LEU A 87 -4.95 7.67 12.83
CA LEU A 87 -6.41 7.52 12.82
C LEU A 87 -7.06 8.90 12.74
N LEU A 88 -7.91 9.10 11.75
CA LEU A 88 -8.66 10.34 11.57
C LEU A 88 -10.16 10.05 11.56
N GLU A 89 -10.93 10.91 12.21
CA GLU A 89 -12.39 10.86 12.10
C GLU A 89 -12.83 11.32 10.71
N TRP A 90 -13.68 10.53 10.08
CA TRP A 90 -14.31 10.88 8.81
C TRP A 90 -15.83 10.81 8.90
N LYS A 91 -16.50 11.82 8.34
CA LYS A 91 -17.95 11.80 8.09
C LYS A 91 -18.17 11.48 6.61
N GLY A 92 -18.78 10.34 6.32
CA GLY A 92 -19.06 9.86 4.96
C GLY A 92 -20.12 10.66 4.17
N GLY A 93 -20.39 11.91 4.53
CA GLY A 93 -21.43 12.75 3.93
C GLY A 93 -22.34 13.42 4.95
N ILE A 94 -23.32 14.17 4.45
CA ILE A 94 -24.35 14.83 5.27
C ILE A 94 -25.22 13.74 5.93
N GLY A 95 -25.30 13.73 7.27
CA GLY A 95 -26.07 12.76 8.04
C GLY A 95 -25.33 11.47 8.42
N ALA A 96 -24.11 11.25 7.95
CA ALA A 96 -23.32 10.07 8.30
C ALA A 96 -22.66 10.21 9.69
N GLU A 97 -22.61 9.09 10.43
CA GLU A 97 -21.85 9.00 11.68
C GLU A 97 -20.35 9.15 11.45
N LYS A 98 -19.67 9.72 12.45
CA LYS A 98 -18.20 9.80 12.45
C LYS A 98 -17.66 8.41 12.69
N ARG A 99 -16.77 7.96 11.81
CA ARG A 99 -16.01 6.72 12.01
C ARG A 99 -14.51 6.98 11.92
N PRO A 100 -13.69 6.29 12.74
CA PRO A 100 -12.25 6.35 12.60
C PRO A 100 -11.84 5.67 11.29
N MET A 101 -10.97 6.33 10.53
CA MET A 101 -10.35 5.79 9.33
C MET A 101 -8.84 5.84 9.44
N LEU A 102 -8.20 4.83 8.88
CA LEU A 102 -6.76 4.74 8.83
C LEU A 102 -6.24 5.62 7.70
N CYS A 103 -5.46 6.64 8.05
CA CYS A 103 -4.96 7.62 7.09
C CYS A 103 -3.44 7.54 6.99
N ILE A 104 -2.93 7.36 5.77
CA ILE A 104 -1.52 7.56 5.45
C ILE A 104 -1.35 8.87 4.67
N ARG A 105 -0.47 9.74 5.15
CA ARG A 105 -0.11 11.00 4.50
C ARG A 105 1.34 10.94 4.05
N PHE A 106 1.58 11.40 2.84
CA PHE A 106 2.93 11.67 2.33
C PHE A 106 2.87 12.69 1.18
N PRO A 107 3.87 13.57 1.03
CA PRO A 107 4.01 14.39 -0.18
C PRO A 107 4.21 13.49 -1.40
N PHE A 108 3.87 13.98 -2.59
CA PHE A 108 3.93 13.19 -3.84
C PHE A 108 5.18 12.30 -3.96
N ASN A 109 4.98 10.98 -3.88
CA ASN A 109 6.03 9.97 -3.96
C ASN A 109 5.54 8.81 -4.82
N LYS A 110 6.02 8.74 -6.08
CA LYS A 110 5.58 7.73 -7.06
C LYS A 110 5.69 6.29 -6.56
N LYS A 111 6.73 5.97 -5.77
CA LYS A 111 6.92 4.61 -5.25
C LYS A 111 5.88 4.25 -4.20
N VAL A 112 5.57 5.16 -3.28
CA VAL A 112 4.51 4.96 -2.28
C VAL A 112 3.15 4.87 -2.99
N ILE A 113 2.88 5.76 -3.96
CA ILE A 113 1.65 5.76 -4.75
C ILE A 113 1.42 4.40 -5.41
N LYS A 114 2.45 3.80 -6.01
CA LYS A 114 2.35 2.47 -6.63
C LYS A 114 1.86 1.40 -5.64
N TYR A 115 2.46 1.31 -4.46
CA TYR A 115 2.03 0.33 -3.45
C TYR A 115 0.63 0.64 -2.89
N ILE A 116 0.29 1.92 -2.79
CA ILE A 116 -1.05 2.35 -2.38
C ILE A 116 -2.09 2.02 -3.45
N GLU A 117 -1.76 2.09 -4.74
CA GLU A 117 -2.63 1.65 -5.83
C GLU A 117 -2.81 0.13 -5.85
N GLU A 118 -1.76 -0.65 -5.59
CA GLU A 118 -1.87 -2.11 -5.41
C GLU A 118 -2.75 -2.48 -4.20
N LEU A 119 -2.80 -1.61 -3.17
CA LEU A 119 -3.65 -1.78 -2.01
C LEU A 119 -5.12 -1.44 -2.29
N LYS A 120 -5.39 -0.53 -3.24
CA LYS A 120 -6.74 -0.19 -3.68
C LYS A 120 -7.31 -1.36 -4.48
N ASN A 121 -7.96 -2.29 -3.81
CA ASN A 121 -8.81 -3.24 -4.51
C ASN A 121 -10.05 -2.53 -5.03
N SER A 122 -10.52 -2.91 -6.22
CA SER A 122 -11.76 -2.40 -6.82
C SER A 122 -13.03 -2.70 -6.00
N VAL A 123 -12.91 -3.55 -4.97
CA VAL A 123 -14.02 -4.00 -4.11
C VAL A 123 -14.21 -3.09 -2.88
N ASP A 124 -13.17 -2.40 -2.41
CA ASP A 124 -13.21 -1.60 -1.20
C ASP A 124 -13.74 -0.18 -1.49
N LYS A 125 -15.06 -0.04 -1.53
CA LYS A 125 -15.78 1.23 -1.80
C LYS A 125 -15.49 2.37 -0.81
N GLU A 126 -14.84 2.07 0.31
CA GLU A 126 -14.62 3.02 1.40
C GLU A 126 -13.29 3.79 1.31
N TYR A 127 -12.39 3.39 0.40
CA TYR A 127 -11.15 4.14 0.17
C TYR A 127 -11.43 5.50 -0.47
N PHE A 128 -10.74 6.54 -0.01
CA PHE A 128 -10.73 7.83 -0.72
C PHE A 128 -9.41 8.60 -0.54
N TYR A 129 -9.20 9.59 -1.40
CA TYR A 129 -8.03 10.46 -1.41
C TYR A 129 -8.45 11.92 -1.20
N ASP A 130 -7.79 12.61 -0.28
CA ASP A 130 -7.92 14.06 -0.11
C ASP A 130 -6.54 14.68 0.18
N SER A 131 -6.09 15.59 -0.69
CA SER A 131 -4.98 16.50 -0.39
C SER A 131 -3.74 15.85 0.25
N HIS A 132 -3.16 14.85 -0.45
CA HIS A 132 -2.01 14.04 0.00
C HIS A 132 -2.26 13.08 1.17
N LYS A 133 -3.53 12.85 1.51
CA LYS A 133 -3.97 11.86 2.50
C LYS A 133 -4.74 10.75 1.78
N HIS A 134 -4.41 9.52 2.13
CA HIS A 134 -5.09 8.33 1.63
C HIS A 134 -5.79 7.66 2.80
N PHE A 135 -7.11 7.52 2.71
CA PHE A 135 -7.97 6.99 3.77
C PHE A 135 -8.38 5.57 3.44
N PHE A 136 -8.29 4.70 4.43
CA PHE A 136 -8.65 3.30 4.39
C PHE A 136 -9.57 2.95 5.57
N PRO A 137 -10.41 1.91 5.44
CA PRO A 137 -11.09 1.32 6.58
C PRO A 137 -10.11 0.99 7.71
N TYR A 138 -10.56 1.15 8.96
CA TYR A 138 -9.75 0.79 10.11
C TYR A 138 -9.85 -0.71 10.40
N GLU A 139 -9.13 -1.50 9.60
CA GLU A 139 -9.05 -2.97 9.69
C GLU A 139 -7.59 -3.44 9.74
N GLU A 140 -7.35 -4.61 10.34
CA GLU A 140 -6.02 -5.20 10.55
C GLU A 140 -5.24 -5.38 9.25
N LYS A 141 -5.93 -5.78 8.17
CA LYS A 141 -5.33 -5.96 6.84
C LYS A 141 -4.70 -4.67 6.31
N TYR A 142 -5.31 -3.52 6.60
CA TYR A 142 -4.79 -2.21 6.18
C TYR A 142 -3.69 -1.72 7.11
N VAL A 143 -3.82 -1.93 8.42
CA VAL A 143 -2.74 -1.63 9.38
C VAL A 143 -1.46 -2.37 8.98
N TRP A 144 -1.55 -3.69 8.76
CA TRP A 144 -0.43 -4.51 8.32
C TRP A 144 0.23 -3.96 7.05
N ARG A 145 -0.57 -3.72 6.02
CA ARG A 145 -0.06 -3.31 4.70
C ARG A 145 0.51 -1.90 4.72
N LEU A 146 -0.17 -0.91 5.31
CA LEU A 146 0.29 0.47 5.34
C LEU A 146 1.57 0.65 6.16
N VAL A 147 1.65 0.04 7.35
CA VAL A 147 2.88 0.10 8.16
C VAL A 147 4.02 -0.64 7.47
N THR A 148 3.75 -1.79 6.83
CA THR A 148 4.77 -2.49 6.02
C THR A 148 5.25 -1.62 4.85
N ILE A 149 4.35 -0.92 4.16
CA ILE A 149 4.72 0.03 3.10
C ILE A 149 5.59 1.14 3.68
N ALA A 150 5.18 1.78 4.77
CA ALA A 150 5.95 2.84 5.43
C ALA A 150 7.37 2.41 5.81
N LYS A 151 7.52 1.20 6.40
CA LYS A 151 8.81 0.64 6.80
C LYS A 151 9.74 0.31 5.63
N LYS A 152 9.25 0.21 4.38
CA LYS A 152 10.08 -0.02 3.18
C LYS A 152 10.84 1.23 2.71
N PHE A 153 10.48 2.43 3.17
CA PHE A 153 11.07 3.67 2.69
C PHE A 153 12.13 4.20 3.65
N LYS A 154 13.16 4.85 3.08
CA LYS A 154 14.20 5.55 3.88
C LYS A 154 13.61 6.68 4.74
N THR A 155 12.53 7.30 4.28
CA THR A 155 11.81 8.32 5.04
C THR A 155 11.04 7.66 6.18
N LYS A 156 11.37 8.00 7.42
CA LYS A 156 10.63 7.52 8.59
C LYS A 156 9.24 8.16 8.59
N PHE A 157 8.21 7.34 8.44
CA PHE A 157 6.85 7.75 8.72
C PHE A 157 6.66 7.83 10.24
N ASP A 158 6.02 8.89 10.71
CA ASP A 158 5.51 9.01 12.08
C ASP A 158 4.22 8.16 12.18
N ILE A 159 4.26 7.05 12.92
CA ILE A 159 3.15 6.11 13.03
C ILE A 159 2.55 6.26 14.41
N GLU A 160 1.25 6.52 14.48
CA GLU A 160 0.54 6.63 15.76
C GLU A 160 0.66 5.35 16.59
N ASP A 161 0.93 5.48 17.90
CA ASP A 161 1.23 4.37 18.81
C ASP A 161 0.16 3.27 18.77
N LYS A 162 -1.13 3.63 18.71
CA LYS A 162 -2.23 2.67 18.64
C LYS A 162 -2.13 1.76 17.40
N ILE A 163 -1.72 2.33 16.27
CA ILE A 163 -1.54 1.60 15.01
C ILE A 163 -0.29 0.71 15.11
N GLN A 164 0.79 1.24 15.70
CA GLN A 164 2.03 0.49 15.88
C GLN A 164 1.82 -0.73 16.78
N VAL A 165 1.08 -0.60 17.88
CA VAL A 165 0.72 -1.72 18.77
C VAL A 165 -0.05 -2.83 18.03
N ILE A 166 -1.02 -2.47 17.19
CA ILE A 166 -1.76 -3.47 16.40
C ILE A 166 -0.82 -4.14 15.40
N TYR A 167 0.02 -3.37 14.71
CA TYR A 167 1.00 -3.92 13.77
C TYR A 167 1.94 -4.92 14.44
N ASP A 168 2.47 -4.60 15.62
CA ASP A 168 3.42 -5.45 16.32
C ASP A 168 2.77 -6.77 16.78
N LYS A 169 1.50 -6.75 17.20
CA LYS A 169 0.72 -7.97 17.45
C LYS A 169 0.55 -8.83 16.20
N LEU A 170 0.26 -8.20 15.06
CA LEU A 170 0.15 -8.93 13.79
C LEU A 170 1.50 -9.55 13.38
N VAL A 171 2.61 -8.87 13.67
CA VAL A 171 3.96 -9.41 13.41
C VAL A 171 4.23 -10.62 14.30
N ASP A 172 3.80 -10.55 15.56
CA ASP A 172 3.91 -11.67 16.50
C ASP A 172 3.09 -12.88 16.03
N PHE A 173 1.83 -12.69 15.63
CA PHE A 173 1.00 -13.76 15.05
C PHE A 173 1.60 -14.40 13.80
N GLU A 174 2.24 -13.59 12.95
CA GLU A 174 2.89 -14.09 11.73
C GLU A 174 4.15 -14.91 12.04
N LYS A 175 4.87 -14.59 13.13
CA LYS A 175 6.05 -15.34 13.59
C LYS A 175 5.68 -16.61 14.35
N ASN A 176 4.63 -16.54 15.18
CA ASN A 176 4.20 -17.61 16.08
C ASN A 176 2.94 -18.30 15.56
N LYS A 177 2.81 -18.48 14.23
CA LYS A 177 1.62 -19.08 13.59
C LYS A 177 1.21 -20.42 14.21
N ASP A 178 2.21 -21.20 14.60
CA ASP A 178 2.06 -22.54 15.16
C ASP A 178 1.30 -22.53 16.50
N ASP A 179 1.18 -21.38 17.17
CA ASP A 179 0.46 -21.21 18.44
C ASP A 179 -1.00 -20.75 18.26
N TYR A 180 -1.40 -20.40 17.03
CA TYR A 180 -2.74 -19.88 16.74
C TYR A 180 -3.48 -20.69 15.68
N ILE A 181 -2.76 -21.28 14.73
CA ILE A 181 -3.36 -21.97 13.59
C ILE A 181 -3.66 -23.42 13.97
N PRO A 182 -4.92 -23.89 13.87
CA PRO A 182 -5.29 -25.29 14.08
C PRO A 182 -4.52 -26.23 13.16
N GLY A 183 -3.90 -27.27 13.72
CA GLY A 183 -3.12 -28.18 12.90
C GLY A 183 -2.41 -29.31 13.64
N VAL A 184 -1.64 -30.07 12.87
CA VAL A 184 -0.75 -31.11 13.37
C VAL A 184 0.68 -30.59 13.29
N TYR A 185 1.32 -30.41 14.44
CA TYR A 185 2.70 -29.95 14.57
C TYR A 185 3.51 -31.01 15.31
N ASN A 186 4.58 -31.51 14.70
CA ASN A 186 5.43 -32.57 15.30
C ASN A 186 4.61 -33.76 15.84
N TYR A 187 3.59 -34.18 15.10
CA TYR A 187 2.66 -35.25 15.48
C TYR A 187 1.76 -34.95 16.70
N GLU A 188 1.65 -33.69 17.10
CA GLU A 188 0.73 -33.22 18.13
C GLU A 188 -0.37 -32.35 17.51
N LEU A 189 -1.60 -32.55 17.98
CA LEU A 189 -2.72 -31.68 17.65
C LEU A 189 -2.63 -30.39 18.48
N ARG A 190 -2.52 -29.24 17.81
CA ARG A 190 -2.45 -27.92 18.47
C ARG A 190 -3.56 -27.00 18.00
N ASN A 191 -3.90 -26.04 18.87
CA ASN A 191 -4.87 -24.96 18.63
C ASN A 191 -6.26 -25.48 18.24
N ILE A 192 -6.66 -26.59 18.86
CA ILE A 192 -8.01 -27.16 18.74
C ILE A 192 -8.58 -27.50 20.12
N PRO A 193 -9.92 -27.51 20.28
CA PRO A 193 -10.56 -27.88 21.54
C PRO A 193 -10.22 -29.31 21.98
N LYS A 194 -10.15 -29.56 23.30
CA LYS A 194 -9.86 -30.90 23.86
C LYS A 194 -10.82 -31.98 23.37
N SER A 195 -12.11 -31.67 23.27
CA SER A 195 -13.13 -32.59 22.74
C SER A 195 -12.84 -33.01 21.29
N ALA A 196 -12.31 -32.10 20.46
CA ALA A 196 -11.90 -32.41 19.10
C ALA A 196 -10.65 -33.29 19.06
N ILE A 197 -9.69 -33.07 19.96
CA ILE A 197 -8.50 -33.92 20.13
C ILE A 197 -8.92 -35.36 20.45
N GLU A 198 -9.78 -35.54 21.44
CA GLU A 198 -10.30 -36.85 21.85
C GLU A 198 -11.04 -37.55 20.70
N HIS A 199 -11.93 -36.81 20.02
CA HIS A 199 -12.64 -37.34 18.85
C HIS A 199 -11.68 -37.78 17.74
N CYS A 200 -10.64 -37.00 17.44
CA CYS A 200 -9.63 -37.36 16.46
C CYS A 200 -8.86 -38.61 16.86
N HIS A 201 -8.42 -38.68 18.12
CA HIS A 201 -7.69 -39.83 18.65
C HIS A 201 -8.53 -41.10 18.63
N ASN A 202 -9.82 -41.03 18.96
CA ASN A 202 -10.73 -42.18 18.95
C ASN A 202 -11.00 -42.70 17.53
N ASN A 203 -11.07 -41.81 16.53
CA ASN A 203 -11.41 -42.19 15.16
C ASN A 203 -10.20 -42.57 14.28
N ILE A 204 -9.03 -41.98 14.53
CA ILE A 204 -7.86 -42.05 13.63
C ILE A 204 -6.60 -42.54 14.38
N GLY A 205 -6.62 -42.51 15.71
CA GLY A 205 -5.45 -42.71 16.56
C GLY A 205 -4.58 -41.45 16.66
N LYS A 206 -3.65 -41.41 17.61
CA LYS A 206 -2.70 -40.29 17.76
C LYS A 206 -1.91 -40.06 16.47
N PRO A 207 -1.67 -38.80 16.04
CA PRO A 207 -0.93 -38.55 14.81
C PRO A 207 0.45 -39.22 14.84
N ASN A 208 0.82 -39.84 13.73
CA ASN A 208 2.11 -40.48 13.51
C ASN A 208 2.37 -40.59 11.99
N ARG A 209 3.54 -41.08 11.60
CA ARG A 209 3.94 -41.21 10.19
C ARG A 209 2.96 -42.03 9.35
N ASN A 210 2.28 -43.01 9.94
CA ASN A 210 1.43 -43.96 9.23
C ASN A 210 -0.06 -43.54 9.15
N ASN A 211 -0.50 -42.51 9.87
CA ASN A 211 -1.91 -42.07 9.84
C ASN A 211 -2.10 -40.59 9.49
N LEU A 212 -1.03 -39.83 9.30
CA LEU A 212 -1.10 -38.38 9.04
C LEU A 212 -1.89 -38.03 7.76
N TYR A 213 -1.86 -38.91 6.76
CA TYR A 213 -2.65 -38.74 5.54
C TYR A 213 -4.17 -38.76 5.81
N LYS A 214 -4.63 -39.51 6.82
CA LYS A 214 -6.04 -39.55 7.24
C LYS A 214 -6.47 -38.23 7.87
N TYR A 215 -5.56 -37.61 8.63
CA TYR A 215 -5.77 -36.27 9.18
C TYR A 215 -5.88 -35.22 8.07
N TYR A 216 -5.00 -35.29 7.06
CA TYR A 216 -5.05 -34.37 5.93
C TYR A 216 -6.30 -34.55 5.08
N ASP A 217 -6.70 -35.79 4.83
CA ASP A 217 -7.94 -36.11 4.12
C ASP A 217 -9.18 -35.46 4.77
N ARG A 218 -9.22 -35.47 6.11
CA ARG A 218 -10.31 -34.93 6.91
C ARG A 218 -10.08 -33.50 7.41
N ARG A 219 -9.05 -32.81 6.89
CA ARG A 219 -8.67 -31.46 7.35
C ARG A 219 -9.81 -30.46 7.33
N PHE A 220 -10.67 -30.52 6.31
CA PHE A 220 -11.83 -29.63 6.20
C PHE A 220 -12.91 -29.93 7.23
N LEU A 221 -13.10 -31.21 7.58
CA LEU A 221 -14.07 -31.62 8.60
C LEU A 221 -13.64 -31.15 9.99
N TYR A 222 -12.34 -31.25 10.29
CA TYR A 222 -11.79 -30.91 11.60
C TYR A 222 -11.27 -29.47 11.69
N GLY A 223 -11.35 -28.69 10.61
CA GLY A 223 -10.84 -27.32 10.57
C GLY A 223 -9.33 -27.22 10.71
N PHE A 224 -8.57 -28.21 10.22
CA PHE A 224 -7.10 -28.14 10.21
C PHE A 224 -6.58 -27.31 9.04
N ASN A 225 -5.73 -26.35 9.36
CA ASN A 225 -5.12 -25.44 8.41
C ASN A 225 -3.64 -25.78 8.16
N HIS A 226 -2.97 -26.42 9.13
CA HIS A 226 -1.57 -26.83 9.01
C HIS A 226 -1.38 -28.33 9.23
N ILE A 227 -0.93 -29.05 8.20
CA ILE A 227 -0.53 -30.45 8.29
C ILE A 227 0.59 -30.69 7.26
N LYS A 228 1.76 -31.17 7.70
CA LYS A 228 2.89 -31.53 6.81
C LYS A 228 2.79 -33.01 6.41
N LEU A 229 2.68 -33.31 5.12
CA LEU A 229 2.38 -34.66 4.60
C LEU A 229 3.63 -35.51 4.28
N ASP A 230 4.83 -34.96 4.48
CA ASP A 230 6.03 -35.26 3.68
C ASP A 230 6.49 -36.73 3.68
N ALA A 231 6.12 -37.53 4.67
CA ALA A 231 6.52 -38.94 4.77
C ALA A 231 5.36 -39.95 4.79
N SER A 232 4.11 -39.50 4.86
CA SER A 232 2.95 -40.42 5.02
C SER A 232 2.36 -40.89 3.69
N LEU A 233 2.73 -40.27 2.56
CA LEU A 233 2.19 -40.60 1.24
C LEU A 233 2.93 -41.72 0.51
N GLN A 234 4.09 -42.17 1.00
CA GLN A 234 5.00 -43.07 0.28
C GLN A 234 4.40 -44.44 -0.05
N ASN A 235 3.41 -44.91 0.72
CA ASN A 235 2.78 -46.23 0.57
C ASN A 235 1.29 -46.15 0.21
N ILE A 236 0.83 -45.01 -0.36
CA ILE A 236 -0.58 -44.80 -0.68
C ILE A 236 -0.80 -44.96 -2.19
N SER A 237 -1.93 -45.56 -2.57
CA SER A 237 -2.31 -45.71 -3.98
C SER A 237 -2.43 -44.35 -4.69
N VAL A 238 -2.28 -44.37 -6.01
CA VAL A 238 -2.43 -43.16 -6.85
C VAL A 238 -3.82 -42.54 -6.70
N LEU A 239 -4.86 -43.37 -6.55
CA LEU A 239 -6.22 -42.91 -6.35
C LEU A 239 -6.40 -42.24 -4.98
N SER A 240 -5.92 -42.87 -3.92
CA SER A 240 -6.05 -42.32 -2.56
C SER A 240 -5.26 -41.01 -2.41
N CYS A 241 -4.09 -40.89 -3.05
CA CYS A 241 -3.38 -39.60 -3.15
C CYS A 241 -4.21 -38.50 -3.84
N LYS A 242 -4.98 -38.82 -4.88
CA LYS A 242 -5.89 -37.86 -5.53
C LYS A 242 -7.05 -37.48 -4.63
N ILE A 243 -7.61 -38.44 -3.89
CA ILE A 243 -8.70 -38.19 -2.96
C ILE A 243 -8.25 -37.22 -1.85
N ILE A 244 -7.10 -37.49 -1.24
CA ILE A 244 -6.50 -36.68 -0.16
C ILE A 244 -6.27 -35.23 -0.61
N ASN A 245 -5.76 -35.04 -1.83
CA ASN A 245 -5.42 -33.72 -2.40
C ASN A 245 -6.59 -33.02 -3.10
N ARG A 246 -7.82 -33.49 -2.91
CA ARG A 246 -9.01 -32.87 -3.52
C ARG A 246 -9.18 -31.41 -3.13
N LYS A 247 -9.71 -30.63 -4.07
CA LYS A 247 -10.09 -29.21 -3.89
C LYS A 247 -11.55 -29.02 -3.49
N SER A 248 -12.41 -29.99 -3.77
CA SER A 248 -13.85 -29.97 -3.51
C SER A 248 -14.26 -31.17 -2.66
N THR A 249 -15.43 -31.08 -2.03
CA THR A 249 -16.04 -32.17 -1.25
C THR A 249 -16.46 -33.34 -2.13
N SER A 250 -16.93 -33.06 -3.35
CA SER A 250 -17.31 -34.08 -4.33
C SER A 250 -16.14 -34.43 -5.24
N LEU A 251 -15.98 -35.74 -5.50
CA LEU A 251 -15.01 -36.30 -6.44
C LEU A 251 -15.75 -37.24 -7.40
N ILE A 252 -15.48 -37.10 -8.69
CA ILE A 252 -16.00 -38.01 -9.72
C ILE A 252 -14.88 -39.00 -10.05
N ILE A 253 -15.13 -40.28 -9.82
CA ILE A 253 -14.18 -41.36 -10.08
C ILE A 253 -14.67 -42.16 -11.27
N ASP A 254 -13.83 -42.29 -12.29
CA ASP A 254 -14.13 -43.10 -13.47
C ASP A 254 -13.95 -44.59 -13.15
N LYS A 255 -15.07 -45.31 -13.09
CA LYS A 255 -15.14 -46.75 -12.85
C LYS A 255 -14.41 -47.60 -13.90
N LYS A 256 -14.12 -47.07 -15.09
CA LYS A 256 -13.34 -47.78 -16.13
C LYS A 256 -11.84 -47.71 -15.87
N LYS A 257 -11.39 -46.71 -15.11
CA LYS A 257 -9.98 -46.43 -14.85
C LYS A 257 -9.51 -46.93 -13.49
N TRP A 258 -10.40 -47.01 -12.52
CA TRP A 258 -10.08 -47.34 -11.13
C TRP A 258 -11.01 -48.43 -10.58
N THR A 259 -10.46 -49.34 -9.78
CA THR A 259 -11.23 -50.35 -9.05
C THR A 259 -11.41 -49.96 -7.59
N LEU A 260 -12.46 -50.47 -6.93
CA LEU A 260 -12.73 -50.18 -5.52
C LEU A 260 -11.62 -50.70 -4.60
N ASP A 261 -10.94 -51.78 -4.99
CA ASP A 261 -9.83 -52.38 -4.24
C ASP A 261 -8.57 -51.48 -4.17
N GLN A 262 -8.52 -50.40 -4.97
CA GLN A 262 -7.42 -49.44 -5.01
C GLN A 262 -7.59 -48.25 -4.03
N VAL A 263 -8.69 -48.21 -3.26
CA VAL A 263 -9.03 -47.10 -2.34
C VAL A 263 -8.62 -47.42 -0.90
#